data_AF-A0A7S2GE23-F1
#
_entry.id   AF-A0A7S2GE23-F1
#
_cell.length_a   1.000
_cell.length_b   1.000
_cell.length_c   1.000
_cell.angle_alpha   90.00
_cell.angle_beta   90.00
_cell.angle_gamma   90.00
#
_symmetry.space_group_name_H-M   'P 1'
#
loop_
_entity.id
_entity.type
_entity.pdbx_description
1 polymer ?
#
loop_
_entity_poly.entity_id
_entity_poly.type
_entity_poly.pdbx_seq_one_letter_code
_entity_poly.pdbx_strand_id
1 'polypeptide(L)'
;MANLWHWNEWSGGTANVIHHIIAIILYAQILEGGYGHYMGISAWLLEATTPFINQRWFFAMSKMDHGLVYKINGALMVLLWLLLRIIFCGWGFTAPGTVQIAQLPAPRAISMYFGFFGGYLLQWFWGYKLLRGLLKVLGVIGGKKNVK
;
A
#
# COMPACT_ATOMS: atom_id res chain seq x y z
N MET A 1 23.60 -16.56 -10.88
CA MET A 1 22.19 -16.19 -10.68
C MET A 1 22.08 -15.60 -9.29
N ALA A 2 21.63 -14.35 -9.14
CA ALA A 2 21.50 -13.72 -7.83
C ALA A 2 20.43 -14.46 -7.02
N ASN A 3 20.85 -15.25 -6.03
CA ASN A 3 19.93 -15.84 -5.07
C ASN A 3 19.45 -14.72 -4.14
N LEU A 4 18.30 -14.13 -4.46
CA LEU A 4 17.54 -13.29 -3.54
C LEU A 4 17.04 -14.22 -2.42
N TRP A 5 17.84 -14.34 -1.36
CA TRP A 5 17.77 -15.37 -0.32
C TRP A 5 16.37 -15.64 0.27
N HIS A 6 15.48 -14.64 0.32
CA HIS A 6 14.11 -14.76 0.84
C HIS A 6 13.01 -14.68 -0.22
N TRP A 7 13.32 -14.84 -1.51
CA TRP A 7 12.35 -14.69 -2.62
C TRP A 7 11.12 -15.59 -2.47
N ASN A 8 11.34 -16.86 -2.10
CA ASN A 8 10.26 -17.84 -1.93
C ASN A 8 9.50 -17.67 -0.60
N GLU A 9 10.06 -16.92 0.35
CA GLU A 9 9.44 -16.65 1.65
C GLU A 9 8.54 -15.41 1.60
N TRP A 10 8.75 -14.52 0.63
CA TRP A 10 7.97 -13.30 0.51
C TRP A 10 6.63 -13.56 -0.19
N SER A 11 5.56 -13.62 0.61
CA SER A 11 4.21 -13.73 0.08
C SER A 11 3.87 -12.54 -0.82
N GLY A 12 3.68 -12.80 -2.11
CA GLY A 12 3.25 -11.77 -3.07
C GLY A 12 4.38 -11.16 -3.93
N GLY A 13 5.57 -11.74 -3.97
CA GLY A 13 6.71 -11.25 -4.77
C GLY A 13 6.37 -10.99 -6.25
N THR A 14 5.72 -11.95 -6.94
CA THR A 14 5.29 -11.77 -8.33
C THR A 14 4.29 -10.62 -8.49
N ALA A 15 3.29 -10.54 -7.60
CA ALA A 15 2.30 -9.46 -7.62
C ALA A 15 2.96 -8.09 -7.40
N ASN A 16 3.99 -8.04 -6.53
CA ASN A 16 4.76 -6.84 -6.30
C ASN A 16 5.54 -6.41 -7.56
N VAL A 17 6.21 -7.33 -8.24
CA VAL A 17 6.92 -7.03 -9.50
C VAL A 17 5.96 -6.50 -10.56
N ILE A 18 4.82 -7.17 -10.77
CA ILE A 18 3.80 -6.73 -11.73
C ILE A 18 3.30 -5.32 -11.37
N HIS A 19 3.00 -5.06 -10.09
CA HIS A 19 2.60 -3.74 -9.61
C HIS A 19 3.65 -2.66 -9.93
N HIS A 20 4.94 -2.95 -9.72
CA HIS A 20 6.01 -1.99 -9.97
C HIS A 20 6.23 -1.75 -11.47
N ILE A 21 6.10 -2.78 -12.31
CA ILE A 21 6.14 -2.61 -13.78
C ILE A 21 5.01 -1.68 -14.23
N ILE A 22 3.79 -1.91 -13.75
CA ILE A 22 2.64 -1.03 -14.03
C ILE A 22 2.94 0.39 -13.53
N ALA A 23 3.41 0.56 -12.30
CA ALA A 23 3.75 1.87 -11.75
C ALA A 23 4.78 2.59 -12.62
N ILE A 24 5.85 1.93 -13.06
CA ILE A 24 6.88 2.51 -13.94
C ILE A 24 6.26 3.00 -15.26
N ILE A 25 5.38 2.22 -15.89
CA ILE A 25 4.68 2.62 -17.12
C ILE A 25 3.84 3.88 -16.89
N LEU A 26 3.10 3.95 -15.77
CA LEU A 26 2.29 5.11 -15.42
C LEU A 26 3.16 6.34 -15.11
N TYR A 27 4.31 6.15 -14.45
CA TYR A 27 5.26 7.23 -14.21
C TYR A 27 5.90 7.75 -15.49
N ALA A 28 6.23 6.88 -16.44
CA ALA A 28 6.71 7.30 -17.74
C ALA A 28 5.68 8.21 -18.44
N GLN A 29 4.39 7.85 -18.39
CA GLN A 29 3.31 8.69 -18.93
C GLN A 29 3.20 10.05 -18.23
N ILE A 30 3.32 10.09 -16.90
CA ILE A 30 3.30 11.33 -16.10
C ILE A 30 4.48 12.24 -16.50
N LEU A 31 5.67 11.66 -16.62
CA LEU A 31 6.91 12.40 -16.94
C LEU A 31 6.92 12.92 -18.38
N GLU A 32 6.49 12.11 -19.35
CA GLU A 32 6.41 12.52 -20.76
C GLU A 32 5.35 13.59 -21.01
N GLY A 33 4.24 13.52 -20.28
CA GLY A 33 3.07 14.33 -20.57
C GLY A 33 2.89 15.57 -19.69
N GLY A 34 3.60 15.68 -18.56
CA GLY A 34 3.48 16.83 -17.66
C GLY A 34 2.11 16.95 -16.99
N TYR A 35 1.50 15.82 -16.62
CA TYR A 35 0.17 15.74 -16.02
C TYR A 35 0.12 14.69 -14.92
N GLY A 36 -0.98 14.64 -14.17
CA GLY A 36 -1.21 13.60 -13.16
C GLY A 36 -0.26 13.72 -11.97
N HIS A 37 0.32 14.91 -11.75
CA HIS A 37 1.32 15.15 -10.71
C HIS A 37 0.78 14.86 -9.31
N TYR A 38 -0.49 15.18 -9.05
CA TYR A 38 -1.15 14.82 -7.80
C TYR A 38 -1.09 13.31 -7.57
N MET A 39 -1.55 12.52 -8.55
CA MET A 39 -1.57 11.06 -8.44
C MET A 39 -0.17 10.46 -8.32
N GLY A 40 0.81 11.02 -9.03
CA GLY A 40 2.21 10.67 -8.85
C GLY A 40 2.69 10.92 -7.42
N ILE A 41 2.57 12.15 -6.92
CA ILE A 41 2.97 12.49 -5.55
C ILE A 41 2.24 11.62 -4.52
N SER A 42 0.94 11.34 -4.71
CA SER A 42 0.20 10.40 -3.87
C SER A 42 0.81 9.02 -3.87
N ALA A 43 1.19 8.49 -5.02
CA ALA A 43 1.84 7.19 -5.11
C ALA A 43 3.22 7.15 -4.40
N TRP A 44 4.01 8.23 -4.42
CA TRP A 44 5.24 8.29 -3.61
C TRP A 44 4.95 8.37 -2.12
N LEU A 45 3.94 9.14 -1.71
CA LEU A 45 3.55 9.23 -0.30
C LEU A 45 3.06 7.90 0.26
N LEU A 46 2.48 7.02 -0.57
CA LEU A 46 2.16 5.65 -0.16
C LEU A 46 3.39 4.93 0.38
N GLU A 47 4.56 5.09 -0.26
CA GLU A 47 5.80 4.41 0.14
C GLU A 47 6.30 4.81 1.54
N ALA A 48 5.81 5.93 2.10
CA ALA A 48 6.11 6.31 3.47
C ALA A 48 5.64 5.28 4.51
N THR A 49 4.67 4.42 4.16
CA THR A 49 4.24 3.32 5.06
C THR A 49 5.10 2.06 4.92
N THR A 50 5.89 1.93 3.85
CA THR A 50 6.70 0.75 3.54
C THR A 50 7.75 0.44 4.62
N PRO A 51 8.43 1.42 5.23
CA PRO A 51 9.31 1.17 6.38
C PRO A 51 8.60 0.43 7.53
N PHE A 52 7.34 0.76 7.84
CA PHE A 52 6.60 0.14 8.94
C PHE A 52 6.21 -1.32 8.64
N ILE A 53 5.87 -1.61 7.37
CA ILE A 53 5.62 -2.99 6.89
C ILE A 53 6.88 -3.82 7.06
N ASN A 54 8.01 -3.31 6.56
CA ASN A 54 9.28 -4.02 6.58
C ASN A 54 9.79 -4.19 8.02
N GLN A 55 9.62 -3.16 8.85
CA GLN A 55 10.01 -3.22 10.26
C GLN A 55 9.26 -4.32 11.02
N ARG A 56 7.97 -4.55 10.72
CA ARG A 56 7.23 -5.68 11.28
C ARG A 56 7.87 -7.02 10.91
N TRP A 57 8.29 -7.20 9.66
CA TRP A 57 8.97 -8.41 9.21
C TRP A 57 10.32 -8.58 9.92
N PHE A 58 11.11 -7.51 10.05
CA PHE A 58 12.37 -7.56 10.79
C PHE A 58 12.18 -7.93 12.27
N PHE A 59 11.15 -7.41 12.93
CA PHE A 59 10.81 -7.82 14.29
C PHE A 59 10.45 -9.31 14.39
N ALA A 60 9.71 -9.85 13.41
CA ALA A 60 9.41 -11.28 13.38
C ALA A 60 10.67 -12.13 13.19
N MET A 61 11.55 -11.76 12.25
CA MET A 61 12.79 -12.51 11.98
C MET A 61 13.78 -12.45 13.16
N SER A 62 13.82 -11.33 13.88
CA SER A 62 14.65 -11.15 15.07
C SER A 62 14.01 -11.67 16.38
N LYS A 63 12.80 -12.25 16.32
CA LYS A 63 12.02 -12.70 17.49
C LYS A 63 11.79 -11.57 18.52
N MET A 64 11.49 -10.36 18.04
CA MET A 64 11.17 -9.16 18.83
C MET A 64 9.71 -8.70 18.65
N ASP A 65 8.83 -9.61 18.25
CA ASP A 65 7.44 -9.36 17.81
C ASP A 65 6.41 -9.24 18.96
N HIS A 66 6.86 -8.98 20.18
CA HIS A 66 6.03 -8.96 21.40
C HIS A 66 6.19 -7.70 22.25
N GLY A 67 7.27 -6.93 22.04
CA GLY A 67 7.59 -5.73 22.81
C GLY A 67 6.72 -4.51 22.51
N LEU A 68 6.86 -3.46 23.32
CA LEU A 68 6.14 -2.19 23.14
C LEU A 68 6.44 -1.55 21.77
N VAL A 69 7.70 -1.58 21.33
CA VAL A 69 8.13 -1.02 20.04
C VAL A 69 7.42 -1.68 18.86
N TYR A 70 7.27 -3.01 18.89
CA TYR A 70 6.52 -3.75 17.87
C TYR A 70 5.05 -3.30 17.81
N LYS A 71 4.42 -3.15 18.99
CA LYS A 71 3.01 -2.69 19.08
C LYS A 71 2.85 -1.26 18.56
N ILE A 72 3.77 -0.35 18.91
CA ILE A 72 3.79 1.04 18.42
C ILE A 72 3.95 1.04 16.89
N ASN A 73 4.89 0.28 16.34
CA ASN A 73 5.08 0.16 14.89
C ASN A 73 3.79 -0.30 14.21
N GLY A 74 3.12 -1.32 14.74
CA GLY A 74 1.84 -1.81 14.22
C GLY A 74 0.72 -0.77 14.28
N ALA A 75 0.62 0.00 15.36
CA ALA A 75 -0.39 1.06 15.51
C ALA A 75 -0.14 2.22 14.52
N LEU A 76 1.11 2.70 14.43
CA LEU A 76 1.51 3.73 13.48
C LEU A 76 1.28 3.28 12.03
N MET A 77 1.58 2.02 11.73
CA MET A 77 1.34 1.42 10.42
C MET A 77 -0.14 1.53 10.02
N VAL A 78 -1.08 1.16 10.91
CA VAL A 78 -2.52 1.24 10.62
C VAL A 78 -3.00 2.69 10.49
N LEU A 79 -2.52 3.58 11.35
CA LEU A 79 -2.87 5.00 11.30
C LEU A 79 -2.42 5.64 9.98
N LEU A 80 -1.15 5.47 9.62
CA LEU A 80 -0.60 6.00 8.36
C LEU A 80 -1.25 5.35 7.14
N TRP A 81 -1.62 4.06 7.23
CA TRP A 81 -2.37 3.40 6.16
C TRP A 81 -3.71 4.11 5.91
N LEU A 82 -4.47 4.41 6.96
CA LEU A 82 -5.76 5.07 6.84
C LEU A 82 -5.60 6.51 6.31
N LEU A 83 -4.70 7.29 6.89
CA LEU A 83 -4.51 8.70 6.52
C LEU A 83 -3.98 8.86 5.09
N LEU A 84 -2.89 8.15 4.75
CA LEU A 84 -2.22 8.34 3.47
C LEU A 84 -2.83 7.49 2.35
N ARG A 85 -3.11 6.21 2.63
CA ARG A 85 -3.48 5.25 1.58
C ARG A 85 -4.97 5.16 1.33
N ILE A 86 -5.81 5.49 2.30
CA ILE A 86 -7.27 5.51 2.14
C ILE A 86 -7.77 6.94 1.94
N ILE A 87 -7.55 7.84 2.89
CA ILE A 87 -8.13 9.19 2.84
C ILE A 87 -7.45 10.05 1.77
N PHE A 88 -6.12 10.23 1.86
CA PHE A 88 -5.39 11.11 0.94
C PHE A 88 -5.40 10.59 -0.51
N CYS A 89 -5.15 9.29 -0.71
CA CYS A 89 -5.30 8.70 -2.05
C CYS A 89 -6.74 8.72 -2.56
N GLY A 90 -7.73 8.51 -1.67
CA GLY A 90 -9.14 8.59 -2.02
C GLY A 90 -9.55 9.97 -2.52
N TRP A 91 -9.00 11.03 -1.93
CA TRP A 91 -9.20 12.41 -2.41
C TRP A 91 -8.73 12.60 -3.86
N GLY A 92 -7.72 11.85 -4.31
CA GLY A 92 -7.26 11.87 -5.70
C GLY A 92 -8.32 11.53 -6.73
N PHE A 93 -9.37 10.79 -6.35
CA PHE A 93 -10.47 10.44 -7.24
C PHE A 93 -11.59 11.48 -7.28
N THR A 94 -11.45 12.60 -6.55
CA THR A 94 -12.36 13.75 -6.67
C THR A 94 -12.10 14.53 -7.97
N ALA A 95 -13.05 15.38 -8.38
CA ALA A 95 -12.90 16.18 -9.60
C ALA A 95 -11.60 17.01 -9.65
N PRO A 96 -11.14 17.66 -8.55
CA PRO A 96 -9.83 18.33 -8.54
C PRO A 96 -8.64 17.37 -8.76
N GLY A 97 -8.71 16.15 -8.24
CA GLY A 97 -7.64 15.17 -8.36
C GLY A 97 -7.55 14.51 -9.75
N THR A 98 -8.67 14.43 -10.49
CA THR A 98 -8.74 13.77 -11.79
C THR A 98 -8.71 14.72 -12.99
N VAL A 99 -8.84 16.04 -12.77
CA VAL A 99 -8.91 17.03 -13.86
C VAL A 99 -7.74 16.95 -14.85
N GLN A 100 -6.52 16.72 -14.36
CA GLN A 100 -5.33 16.58 -15.22
C GLN A 100 -5.37 15.30 -16.06
N ILE A 101 -5.98 14.23 -15.55
CA ILE A 101 -6.11 12.95 -16.25
C ILE A 101 -7.21 13.03 -17.31
N ALA A 102 -8.28 13.77 -17.02
CA ALA A 102 -9.39 13.98 -17.94
C ALA A 102 -8.99 14.76 -19.21
N GLN A 103 -7.87 15.48 -19.18
CA GLN A 103 -7.34 16.25 -20.31
C GLN A 103 -6.51 15.41 -21.30
N LEU A 104 -6.30 14.12 -21.01
CA LEU A 104 -5.42 13.26 -21.80
C LEU A 104 -6.11 12.63 -23.00
N PRO A 105 -5.34 12.26 -24.04
CA PRO A 105 -5.82 11.34 -25.06
C PRO A 105 -6.38 10.07 -24.42
N ALA A 106 -7.51 9.58 -24.95
CA ALA A 106 -8.26 8.46 -24.39
C ALA A 106 -7.40 7.26 -23.94
N PRO A 107 -6.42 6.76 -24.72
CA PRO A 107 -5.60 5.63 -24.29
C PRO A 107 -4.81 5.89 -22.99
N ARG A 108 -4.25 7.10 -22.84
CA ARG A 108 -3.48 7.51 -21.66
C ARG A 108 -4.39 7.77 -20.46
N ALA A 109 -5.54 8.40 -20.68
CA ALA A 109 -6.55 8.57 -19.65
C ALA A 109 -7.02 7.22 -19.09
N ILE A 110 -7.34 6.27 -19.99
CA ILE A 110 -7.80 4.92 -19.62
C ILE A 110 -6.72 4.20 -18.80
N SER A 111 -5.45 4.18 -19.25
CA SER A 111 -4.38 3.53 -18.51
C SER A 111 -4.17 4.15 -17.13
N MET A 112 -4.22 5.48 -17.02
CA MET A 112 -4.13 6.19 -15.74
C MET A 112 -5.26 5.82 -14.79
N TYR A 113 -6.52 5.92 -15.24
CA TYR A 113 -7.67 5.56 -14.41
C TYR A 113 -7.62 4.11 -13.95
N PHE A 114 -7.32 3.17 -14.86
CA PHE A 114 -7.26 1.76 -14.53
C PHE A 114 -6.13 1.45 -13.54
N GLY A 115 -4.95 2.03 -13.76
CA GLY A 115 -3.78 1.85 -12.92
C GLY A 115 -3.97 2.40 -11.50
N PHE A 116 -4.39 3.65 -11.39
CA PHE A 116 -4.60 4.28 -10.07
C PHE A 116 -5.79 3.68 -9.33
N PHE A 117 -6.91 3.41 -10.02
CA PHE A 117 -8.07 2.78 -9.38
C PHE A 117 -7.75 1.36 -8.90
N GLY A 118 -7.07 0.55 -9.73
CA GLY A 118 -6.60 -0.77 -9.32
C GLY A 118 -5.63 -0.71 -8.13
N GLY A 119 -4.70 0.26 -8.16
CA GLY A 119 -3.81 0.54 -7.04
C GLY A 119 -4.55 0.91 -5.76
N TYR A 120 -5.63 1.69 -5.86
CA TYR A 120 -6.45 2.09 -4.71
C TYR A 120 -7.28 0.94 -4.13
N LEU A 121 -7.85 0.08 -4.98
CA LEU A 121 -8.52 -1.15 -4.52
C LEU A 121 -7.56 -2.06 -3.75
N LEU A 122 -6.31 -2.14 -4.20
CA LEU A 122 -5.27 -2.88 -3.48
C LEU A 122 -5.02 -2.27 -2.08
N GLN A 123 -5.07 -0.94 -1.93
CA GLN A 123 -4.96 -0.29 -0.63
C GLN A 123 -6.10 -0.66 0.33
N TRP A 124 -7.31 -0.77 -0.19
CA TRP A 124 -8.47 -1.24 0.60
C TRP A 124 -8.32 -2.69 1.04
N PHE A 125 -7.91 -3.57 0.12
CA PHE A 125 -7.67 -4.99 0.42
C PHE A 125 -6.65 -5.19 1.55
N TRP A 126 -5.51 -4.51 1.47
CA TRP A 126 -4.49 -4.58 2.51
C TRP A 126 -4.91 -3.85 3.79
N GLY A 127 -5.59 -2.71 3.68
CA GLY A 127 -6.14 -1.98 4.82
C GLY A 127 -7.10 -2.84 5.65
N TYR A 128 -7.98 -3.60 4.98
CA TYR A 128 -8.85 -4.58 5.64
C TYR A 128 -8.06 -5.64 6.42
N LYS A 129 -7.01 -6.21 5.81
CA LYS A 129 -6.16 -7.21 6.47
C LYS A 129 -5.43 -6.63 7.69
N LEU A 130 -4.95 -5.41 7.59
CA LEU A 130 -4.25 -4.72 8.68
C LEU A 130 -5.18 -4.40 9.84
N LEU A 131 -6.35 -3.84 9.56
CA LEU A 131 -7.36 -3.55 10.56
C LEU A 131 -7.81 -4.83 11.26
N ARG A 132 -8.09 -5.90 10.51
CA ARG A 132 -8.43 -7.20 11.09
C ARG A 132 -7.30 -7.76 11.96
N GLY A 133 -6.05 -7.59 11.54
CA GLY A 133 -4.88 -7.96 12.34
C GLY A 133 -4.83 -7.21 13.67
N LEU A 134 -5.01 -5.89 13.64
CA LEU A 134 -5.03 -5.04 14.82
C LEU A 134 -6.18 -5.41 15.78
N LEU A 135 -7.39 -5.58 15.27
CA LEU A 135 -8.56 -5.94 16.08
C LEU A 135 -8.39 -7.29 16.80
N LYS A 136 -7.66 -8.25 16.19
CA LYS A 136 -7.29 -9.51 16.85
C LYS A 136 -6.33 -9.28 18.01
N VAL A 137 -5.30 -8.46 17.81
CA VAL A 137 -4.30 -8.13 18.86
C VAL A 137 -4.95 -7.40 20.02
N LEU A 138 -5.94 -6.55 19.74
CA LEU A 138 -6.72 -5.84 20.76
C LEU A 138 -7.80 -6.72 21.43
N GLY A 139 -7.97 -7.97 20.99
CA GLY A 139 -8.97 -8.89 21.54
C GLY A 139 -10.42 -8.52 21.19
N VAL A 140 -10.63 -7.57 20.27
CA VAL A 140 -11.97 -7.15 19.81
C VAL A 140 -12.61 -8.24 18.96
N ILE A 141 -11.82 -8.96 18.17
CA ILE A 141 -12.28 -10.08 17.34
C ILE A 141 -11.44 -11.34 17.61
N GLY A 142 -12.09 -12.50 17.70
CA GLY A 142 -11.41 -13.78 17.94
C GLY A 142 -11.23 -14.11 19.43
N GLY A 143 -12.34 -14.12 20.17
CA GLY A 143 -12.38 -14.45 21.59
C GLY A 143 -11.65 -15.75 21.95
N LYS A 144 -11.09 -15.77 23.17
CA LYS A 144 -10.40 -16.90 23.79
C LYS A 144 -11.13 -18.22 23.51
N LYS A 145 -10.47 -19.16 22.82
CA LYS A 145 -10.72 -20.58 23.11
C LYS A 145 -10.11 -20.86 24.47
N ASN A 146 -10.91 -20.72 25.53
CA ASN A 146 -10.61 -21.38 26.79
C ASN A 146 -10.71 -22.87 26.52
N VAL A 147 -9.58 -23.51 26.23
CA VAL A 147 -9.48 -24.96 26.34
C VAL A 147 -9.32 -25.21 27.84
N LYS A 148 -10.35 -25.84 28.43
CA LYS A 148 -10.32 -26.35 29.80
C LYS A 148 -9.20 -27.37 29.96
#